data_AF-A0A7C4B606-F1
#
_entry.id   AF-A0A7C4B606-F1
#
_cell.length_a   1.000
_cell.length_b   1.000
_cell.length_c   1.000
_cell.angle_alpha   90.00
_cell.angle_beta   90.00
_cell.angle_gamma   90.00
#
_symmetry.space_group_name_H-M   'P 1'
#
loop_
_entity.id
_entity.type
_entity.pdbx_description
1 polymer ?
#
loop_
_entity_poly.entity_id
_entity_poly.type
_entity_poly.pdbx_seq_one_letter_code
_entity_poly.pdbx_strand_id
1 'polypeptide(L)'
;MYLVYCENMNCEMCGMETKTLKKILVEGTVLSVCPRCAKYGKEITPATSQSAIPVPFRKTAVPKETDIYAKMPDEELVDDYNERIRKAREARGWSQEELGKRINEKKSIIAKIETKEFRPPDALVKKLESTLNIKLMEKVEENVTLKNRSTHGTLTLGDMIVIKEEKKKK
;
A
#
# COMPACT_ATOMS: atom_id res chain seq x y z
N MET A 1 63.23 5.78 -13.17
CA MET A 1 62.27 5.82 -14.28
C MET A 1 60.90 5.50 -13.71
N TYR A 2 60.15 6.51 -13.26
CA TYR A 2 58.85 6.30 -12.61
C TYR A 2 57.82 5.98 -13.69
N LEU A 3 57.22 4.79 -13.60
CA LEU A 3 56.08 4.38 -14.42
C LEU A 3 54.91 5.30 -14.07
N VAL A 4 54.58 6.20 -14.99
CA VAL A 4 53.35 7.00 -14.93
C VAL A 4 52.20 6.07 -15.28
N TYR A 5 51.57 5.47 -14.26
CA TYR A 5 50.29 4.79 -14.43
C TYR A 5 49.27 5.83 -14.91
N CYS A 6 48.90 5.79 -16.20
CA CYS A 6 47.73 6.51 -16.68
C CYS A 6 46.49 5.75 -16.20
N GLU A 7 45.87 6.27 -15.15
CA GLU A 7 44.58 5.79 -14.65
C GLU A 7 43.49 6.20 -15.65
N ASN A 8 43.29 5.36 -16.67
CA ASN A 8 42.25 5.54 -17.66
C ASN A 8 40.92 5.08 -17.07
N MET A 9 39.87 5.90 -17.18
CA MET A 9 38.52 5.54 -16.76
C MET A 9 37.58 5.40 -17.97
N ASN A 10 36.68 4.42 -17.92
CA ASN A 10 35.82 4.08 -19.04
C ASN A 10 34.53 4.93 -19.04
N CYS A 11 34.14 5.41 -20.21
CA CYS A 11 32.88 6.11 -20.43
C CYS A 11 31.69 5.12 -20.45
N GLU A 12 30.65 5.37 -19.67
CA GLU A 12 29.45 4.51 -19.59
C GLU A 12 28.55 4.56 -20.84
N MET A 13 28.73 5.56 -21.71
CA MET A 13 27.95 5.67 -22.96
C MET A 13 28.63 5.07 -24.19
N CYS A 14 29.96 5.13 -24.27
CA CYS A 14 30.70 4.72 -25.48
C CYS A 14 31.85 3.75 -25.21
N GLY A 15 32.11 3.40 -23.95
CA GLY A 15 33.16 2.45 -23.55
C GLY A 15 34.60 2.97 -23.70
N MET A 16 34.80 4.18 -24.23
CA MET A 16 36.12 4.74 -24.47
C MET A 16 36.84 5.07 -23.16
N GLU A 17 38.10 4.68 -23.08
CA GLU A 17 39.02 5.05 -22.01
C GLU A 17 39.42 6.51 -22.12
N THR A 18 39.18 7.27 -21.06
CA THR A 18 39.52 8.69 -21.00
C THR A 18 40.06 9.04 -19.62
N LYS A 19 40.90 10.08 -19.57
CA LYS A 19 41.46 10.59 -18.31
C LYS A 19 40.48 11.47 -17.54
N THR A 20 39.43 11.94 -18.20
CA THR A 20 38.46 12.89 -17.64
C THR A 20 37.04 12.43 -17.95
N LEU A 21 36.26 12.18 -16.90
CA LEU A 21 34.84 11.87 -16.98
C LEU A 21 34.02 13.03 -16.41
N LYS A 22 32.86 13.27 -17.02
CA LYS A 22 31.85 14.21 -16.57
C LYS A 22 30.59 13.45 -16.18
N LYS A 23 29.95 13.85 -15.08
CA LYS A 23 28.65 13.29 -14.69
C LYS A 23 27.53 14.04 -15.38
N ILE A 24 26.70 13.31 -16.12
CA ILE A 24 25.53 13.87 -16.82
C ILE A 24 24.26 13.12 -16.45
N LEU A 25 23.12 13.82 -16.49
CA LEU A 25 21.79 13.23 -16.35
C LEU A 25 21.21 12.93 -17.74
N VAL A 26 20.92 11.66 -18.02
CA VAL A 26 20.29 11.18 -19.26
C VAL A 26 19.08 10.31 -18.88
N GLU A 27 17.88 10.65 -19.35
CA GLU A 27 16.64 9.87 -19.15
C GLU A 27 16.36 9.45 -17.69
N GLY A 28 16.75 10.30 -16.73
CA GLY A 28 16.53 10.07 -15.29
C GLY A 28 17.64 9.32 -14.57
N THR A 29 18.70 8.89 -15.29
CA THR A 29 19.87 8.22 -14.69
C THR A 29 21.12 9.09 -14.80
N VAL A 30 21.95 9.06 -13.77
CA VAL A 30 23.23 9.79 -13.75
C VAL A 30 24.33 8.87 -14.30
N LEU A 31 24.98 9.29 -15.38
CA LEU A 31 26.05 8.54 -16.04
C LEU A 31 27.37 9.29 -16.00
N SER A 32 28.48 8.56 -15.90
CA SER A 32 29.85 9.09 -15.99
C SER A 32 30.39 8.90 -17.41
N VAL A 33 30.57 10.00 -18.13
CA VAL A 33 30.81 9.97 -19.58
C VAL A 33 32.00 10.83 -20.01
N CYS A 34 32.61 10.49 -21.13
CA CYS A 34 33.68 11.28 -21.72
C CYS A 34 33.17 12.64 -22.24
N PRO A 35 34.05 13.63 -22.50
CA PRO A 35 33.65 14.95 -22.99
C PRO A 35 32.83 14.93 -24.29
N ARG A 36 33.01 13.89 -25.13
CA ARG A 36 32.24 13.71 -26.37
C ARG A 36 30.79 13.30 -26.12
N CYS A 37 30.55 12.50 -25.08
CA CYS A 37 29.24 12.00 -24.70
C CYS A 37 28.47 12.96 -23.77
N ALA A 38 29.17 13.91 -23.14
CA ALA A 38 28.57 14.91 -22.25
C ALA A 38 27.42 15.69 -22.92
N LYS A 39 27.45 15.88 -24.24
CA LYS A 39 26.41 16.58 -25.02
C LYS A 39 25.03 15.90 -25.01
N TYR A 40 24.95 14.62 -24.65
CA TYR A 40 23.69 13.85 -24.67
C TYR A 40 22.88 13.99 -23.38
N GLY A 41 23.40 14.68 -22.37
CA GLY A 41 22.70 14.89 -21.11
C GLY A 41 22.94 16.28 -20.54
N LYS A 42 22.35 16.54 -19.37
CA LYS A 42 22.58 17.77 -18.61
C LYS A 42 23.74 17.55 -17.65
N GLU A 43 24.77 18.38 -17.73
CA GLU A 43 25.89 18.34 -16.80
C GLU A 43 25.41 18.64 -15.38
N ILE A 44 25.72 17.75 -14.44
CA ILE A 44 25.47 17.98 -13.03
C ILE A 44 26.82 18.17 -12.33
N THR A 45 27.07 19.39 -11.85
CA THR A 45 28.17 19.61 -10.91
C THR A 45 27.70 19.13 -9.55
N PRO A 46 28.47 18.28 -8.82
CA PRO A 46 28.21 18.12 -7.40
C PRO A 46 28.42 19.50 -6.80
N ALA A 47 27.34 20.12 -6.30
CA ALA A 47 27.45 21.37 -5.58
C ALA A 47 28.43 21.13 -4.44
N THR A 48 29.63 21.71 -4.54
CA THR A 48 30.51 21.92 -3.39
C THR A 48 29.61 22.53 -2.34
N SER A 49 29.45 21.83 -1.21
CA SER A 49 28.70 22.26 -0.04
C SER A 49 29.33 23.56 0.49
N GLN A 50 29.01 24.66 -0.16
CA GLN A 50 29.35 25.99 0.31
C GLN A 50 28.27 26.36 1.32
N SER A 51 28.71 26.35 2.57
CA SER A 51 28.17 27.15 3.66
C SER A 51 26.74 26.80 4.07
N ALA A 52 26.65 25.93 5.08
CA ALA A 52 25.48 25.82 5.93
C ALA A 52 25.23 27.17 6.61
N ILE A 53 24.36 27.99 6.02
CA ILE A 53 23.64 29.01 6.76
C ILE A 53 22.71 28.24 7.70
N PRO A 54 22.79 28.42 9.03
CA PRO A 54 21.86 27.77 9.94
C PRO A 54 20.50 28.45 9.78
N VAL A 55 19.68 27.91 8.87
CA VAL A 55 18.24 28.18 8.87
C VAL A 55 17.67 27.63 10.18
N PRO A 56 16.90 28.40 10.95
CA PRO A 56 16.27 27.88 12.16
C PRO A 56 15.34 26.75 11.74
N PHE A 57 15.71 25.53 12.14
CA PHE A 57 14.95 24.32 11.92
C PHE A 57 13.64 24.44 12.69
N ARG A 58 12.61 25.02 12.06
CA ARG A 58 11.25 24.77 12.49
C ARG A 58 11.09 23.27 12.41
N LYS A 59 10.95 22.65 13.59
CA LYS A 59 10.56 21.25 13.71
C LYS A 59 9.24 21.12 12.96
N THR A 60 9.29 20.76 11.70
CA THR A 60 8.13 20.24 11.00
C THR A 60 7.78 18.99 11.77
N ALA A 61 6.58 18.98 12.34
CA ALA A 61 6.05 17.81 13.02
C ALA A 61 6.23 16.63 12.07
N VAL A 62 7.04 15.65 12.47
CA VAL A 62 7.16 14.39 11.74
C VAL A 62 5.74 13.86 11.60
N PRO A 63 5.26 13.57 10.37
CA PRO A 63 3.95 12.97 10.19
C PRO A 63 3.94 11.71 11.04
N LYS A 64 3.07 11.68 12.06
CA LYS A 64 2.86 10.50 12.88
C LYS A 64 2.58 9.36 11.90
N GLU A 65 3.44 8.34 11.90
CA GLU A 65 3.23 7.13 11.11
C GLU A 65 1.86 6.59 11.52
N THR A 66 0.86 6.84 10.68
CA THR A 66 -0.45 6.27 10.91
C THR A 66 -0.33 4.81 10.49
N ASP A 67 -0.43 3.91 11.46
CA ASP A 67 -0.55 2.48 11.19
C ASP A 67 -1.60 2.27 10.10
N ILE A 68 -1.16 1.80 8.94
CA ILE A 68 -2.00 1.62 7.75
C ILE A 68 -3.14 0.64 8.06
N TYR A 69 -2.88 -0.30 8.98
CA TYR A 69 -3.83 -1.31 9.46
C TYR A 69 -4.89 -0.76 10.42
N ALA A 70 -4.64 0.36 11.12
CA ALA A 70 -5.65 1.00 11.98
C ALA A 70 -6.75 1.73 11.19
N LYS A 71 -6.66 1.73 9.85
CA LYS A 71 -7.59 2.38 8.93
C LYS A 71 -8.44 1.40 8.12
N MET A 72 -8.37 0.09 8.41
CA MET A 72 -9.38 -0.81 7.86
C MET A 72 -10.75 -0.39 8.42
N PRO A 73 -11.73 -0.10 7.57
CA PRO A 73 -13.06 0.22 8.03
C PRO A 73 -13.64 -1.02 8.72
N ASP A 74 -13.99 -0.90 10.01
CA ASP A 74 -14.63 -1.96 10.80
C ASP A 74 -16.05 -2.32 10.29
N GLU A 75 -16.50 -1.67 9.22
CA GLU A 75 -17.87 -1.69 8.72
C GLU A 75 -17.92 -2.36 7.36
N GLU A 76 -18.60 -3.51 7.30
CA GLU A 76 -18.82 -4.28 6.07
C GLU A 76 -20.26 -4.13 5.59
N LEU A 77 -20.44 -4.20 4.26
CA LEU A 77 -21.75 -4.19 3.63
C LEU A 77 -22.48 -5.50 3.88
N VAL A 78 -23.66 -5.43 4.49
CA VAL A 78 -24.50 -6.60 4.81
C VAL A 78 -24.92 -7.36 3.55
N ASP A 79 -24.84 -8.69 3.56
CA ASP A 79 -25.17 -9.56 2.41
C ASP A 79 -26.60 -9.41 1.84
N ASP A 80 -27.53 -8.94 2.66
CA ASP A 80 -28.94 -8.70 2.30
C ASP A 80 -29.24 -7.24 1.88
N TYR A 81 -28.21 -6.51 1.44
CA TYR A 81 -28.35 -5.12 1.00
C TYR A 81 -29.42 -4.94 -0.10
N ASN A 82 -29.52 -5.90 -1.03
CA ASN A 82 -30.48 -5.87 -2.14
C ASN A 82 -31.93 -5.84 -1.66
N GLU A 83 -32.28 -6.67 -0.68
CA GLU A 83 -33.63 -6.75 -0.14
C GLU A 83 -33.96 -5.53 0.70
N ARG A 84 -33.00 -5.07 1.52
CA ARG A 84 -33.15 -3.86 2.32
C ARG A 84 -33.43 -2.65 1.43
N ILE A 85 -32.71 -2.51 0.33
CA ILE A 85 -32.91 -1.41 -0.64
C ILE A 85 -34.27 -1.54 -1.32
N ARG A 86 -34.64 -2.75 -1.79
CA ARG A 86 -35.95 -2.97 -2.45
C ARG A 86 -37.11 -2.66 -1.52
N LYS A 87 -37.11 -3.22 -0.31
CA LYS A 87 -38.14 -3.00 0.72
C LYS A 87 -38.24 -1.51 1.08
N ALA A 88 -37.11 -0.83 1.25
CA ALA A 88 -37.11 0.61 1.55
C ALA A 88 -37.63 1.47 0.39
N ARG A 89 -37.31 1.10 -0.86
CA ARG A 89 -37.84 1.76 -2.05
C ARG A 89 -39.35 1.58 -2.15
N GLU A 90 -39.85 0.37 -1.94
CA GLU A 90 -41.27 0.02 -2.00
C GLU A 90 -42.07 0.66 -0.88
N ALA A 91 -41.54 0.71 0.35
CA ALA A 91 -42.16 1.40 1.48
C ALA A 91 -42.37 2.89 1.22
N ARG A 92 -41.56 3.50 0.35
CA ARG A 92 -41.66 4.90 -0.07
C ARG A 92 -42.40 5.08 -1.41
N GLY A 93 -42.79 3.99 -2.06
CA GLY A 93 -43.49 4.02 -3.35
C GLY A 93 -42.65 4.54 -4.52
N TRP A 94 -41.32 4.50 -4.43
CA TRP A 94 -40.46 5.05 -5.49
C TRP A 94 -40.22 4.04 -6.60
N SER A 95 -40.21 4.52 -7.85
CA SER A 95 -39.70 3.72 -8.97
C SER A 95 -38.16 3.60 -8.91
N GLN A 96 -37.59 2.57 -9.53
CA GLN A 96 -36.12 2.43 -9.64
C GLN A 96 -35.48 3.64 -10.34
N GLU A 97 -36.22 4.28 -11.26
CA GLU A 97 -35.75 5.46 -11.97
C GLU A 97 -35.74 6.70 -11.07
N GLU A 98 -36.75 6.89 -10.22
CA GLU A 98 -36.79 7.96 -9.23
C GLU A 98 -35.69 7.82 -8.16
N LEU A 99 -35.45 6.60 -7.69
CA LEU A 99 -34.35 6.33 -6.76
C LEU A 99 -33.01 6.71 -7.41
N GLY A 100 -32.79 6.27 -8.66
CA GLY A 100 -31.62 6.64 -9.45
C GLY A 100 -31.46 8.16 -9.60
N LYS A 101 -32.53 8.87 -9.95
CA LYS A 101 -32.52 10.34 -10.06
C LYS A 101 -32.13 11.03 -8.74
N ARG A 102 -32.57 10.53 -7.59
CA ARG A 102 -32.23 11.12 -6.28
C ARG A 102 -30.78 10.86 -5.85
N ILE A 103 -30.25 9.67 -6.11
CA ILE A 103 -28.86 9.33 -5.74
C ILE A 103 -27.84 9.69 -6.83
N ASN A 104 -28.32 10.23 -7.96
CA ASN A 104 -27.57 10.57 -9.17
C ASN A 104 -26.89 9.34 -9.82
N GLU A 105 -27.65 8.24 -9.95
CA GLU A 105 -27.22 7.02 -10.62
C GLU A 105 -28.21 6.57 -11.70
N LYS A 106 -27.71 5.80 -12.68
CA LYS A 106 -28.54 5.25 -13.76
C LYS A 106 -29.49 4.17 -13.24
N LYS A 107 -30.72 4.10 -13.78
CA LYS A 107 -31.71 3.04 -13.48
C LYS A 107 -31.11 1.62 -13.57
N SER A 108 -30.27 1.38 -14.56
CA SER A 108 -29.61 0.08 -14.76
C SER A 108 -28.71 -0.31 -13.59
N ILE A 109 -28.07 0.65 -12.91
CA ILE A 109 -27.22 0.38 -11.75
C ILE A 109 -28.09 -0.01 -10.56
N ILE A 110 -29.20 0.71 -10.32
CA ILE A 110 -30.17 0.38 -9.27
C ILE A 110 -30.72 -1.04 -9.46
N ALA A 111 -31.11 -1.39 -10.69
CA ALA A 111 -31.61 -2.71 -11.01
C ALA A 111 -30.58 -3.81 -10.67
N LYS A 112 -29.30 -3.61 -11.03
CA LYS A 112 -28.21 -4.54 -10.72
C LYS A 112 -27.91 -4.65 -9.22
N ILE A 113 -28.10 -3.57 -8.46
CA ILE A 113 -27.97 -3.59 -6.99
C ILE A 113 -29.10 -4.43 -6.39
N GLU A 114 -30.34 -4.25 -6.86
CA GLU A 114 -31.50 -5.01 -6.37
C GLU A 114 -31.45 -6.52 -6.75
N THR A 115 -30.67 -6.92 -7.75
CA THR A 115 -30.46 -8.31 -8.17
C THR A 115 -29.19 -8.96 -7.60
N LYS A 116 -28.43 -8.26 -6.72
CA LYS A 116 -27.10 -8.68 -6.21
C LYS A 116 -26.00 -8.83 -7.28
N GLU A 117 -26.23 -8.41 -8.53
CA GLU A 117 -25.21 -8.47 -9.59
C GLU A 117 -24.12 -7.40 -9.43
N PHE A 118 -24.43 -6.30 -8.75
CA PHE A 118 -23.50 -5.19 -8.54
C PHE A 118 -23.33 -4.88 -7.06
N ARG A 119 -22.07 -4.91 -6.61
CA ARG A 119 -21.68 -4.43 -5.27
C ARG A 119 -21.40 -2.93 -5.34
N PRO A 120 -22.21 -2.08 -4.70
CA PRO A 120 -22.00 -0.63 -4.73
C PRO A 120 -20.73 -0.24 -3.95
N PRO A 121 -19.99 0.80 -4.40
CA PRO A 121 -18.88 1.36 -3.62
C PRO A 121 -19.40 2.08 -2.36
N ASP A 122 -18.57 2.22 -1.33
CA ASP A 122 -18.95 2.79 -0.03
C ASP A 122 -19.57 4.19 -0.13
N ALA A 123 -19.10 5.00 -1.08
CA ALA A 123 -19.67 6.32 -1.36
C ALA A 123 -21.14 6.24 -1.80
N LEU A 124 -21.51 5.21 -2.58
CA LEU A 124 -22.87 4.99 -3.02
C LEU A 124 -23.72 4.37 -1.91
N VAL A 125 -23.15 3.48 -1.10
CA VAL A 125 -23.83 2.93 0.09
C VAL A 125 -24.27 4.05 1.03
N LYS A 126 -23.37 4.98 1.36
CA LYS A 126 -23.69 6.15 2.22
C LYS A 126 -24.81 7.02 1.65
N LYS A 127 -24.88 7.17 0.32
CA LYS A 127 -25.99 7.89 -0.35
C LYS A 127 -27.30 7.10 -0.25
N LEU A 128 -27.26 5.78 -0.38
CA LEU A 128 -28.43 4.93 -0.23
C LEU A 128 -28.94 4.95 1.21
N GLU A 129 -28.06 4.85 2.20
CA GLU A 129 -28.41 4.94 3.62
C GLU A 129 -29.05 6.29 3.96
N SER A 130 -28.47 7.41 3.49
CA SER A 130 -29.02 8.75 3.73
C SER A 130 -30.33 9.03 2.98
N THR A 131 -30.49 8.52 1.76
CA THR A 131 -31.74 8.74 1.01
C THR A 131 -32.87 7.85 1.49
N LEU A 132 -32.59 6.58 1.84
CA LEU A 132 -33.58 5.59 2.26
C LEU A 132 -33.74 5.50 3.78
N ASN A 133 -32.88 6.16 4.57
CA ASN A 133 -32.81 6.08 6.05
C ASN A 133 -32.75 4.62 6.56
N ILE A 134 -31.93 3.81 5.91
CA ILE A 134 -31.68 2.41 6.28
C ILE A 134 -30.22 2.21 6.67
N LYS A 135 -29.93 1.17 7.45
CA LYS A 135 -28.56 0.73 7.74
C LYS A 135 -28.18 -0.42 6.81
N LEU A 136 -27.15 -0.22 6.01
CA LEU A 136 -26.60 -1.20 5.07
C LEU A 136 -25.20 -1.66 5.50
N MET A 137 -24.47 -0.84 6.27
CA MET A 137 -23.21 -1.24 6.89
C MET A 137 -23.43 -1.85 8.28
N GLU A 138 -22.74 -2.95 8.56
CA GLU A 138 -22.70 -3.62 9.87
C GLU A 138 -21.26 -3.74 10.34
N LYS A 139 -21.04 -3.53 11.65
CA LYS A 139 -19.71 -3.71 12.23
C LYS A 139 -19.47 -5.20 12.39
N VAL A 140 -18.36 -5.70 11.85
CA VAL A 140 -17.95 -7.08 12.09
C VAL A 140 -17.45 -7.14 13.52
N GLU A 141 -18.35 -7.41 14.47
CA GLU A 141 -17.93 -7.89 15.77
C GLU A 141 -17.39 -9.31 15.55
N GLU A 142 -16.08 -9.49 15.69
CA GLU A 142 -15.41 -10.80 15.69
C GLU A 142 -15.89 -11.65 16.87
N ASN A 143 -17.14 -12.12 16.82
CA ASN A 143 -17.61 -13.22 17.65
C ASN A 143 -17.14 -14.53 17.03
N VAL A 144 -15.83 -14.66 16.80
CA VAL A 144 -15.23 -15.97 16.57
C VAL A 144 -15.29 -16.66 17.94
N THR A 145 -16.35 -17.42 18.18
CA THR A 145 -16.36 -18.41 19.26
C THR A 145 -15.35 -19.49 18.86
N LEU A 146 -14.06 -19.22 19.08
CA LEU A 146 -13.04 -20.25 19.15
C LEU A 146 -13.46 -21.14 20.31
N LYS A 147 -14.14 -22.25 19.99
CA LYS A 147 -14.30 -23.34 20.95
C LYS A 147 -12.88 -23.73 21.34
N ASN A 148 -12.48 -23.38 22.56
CA ASN A 148 -11.27 -23.92 23.19
C ASN A 148 -11.43 -25.45 23.21
N ARG A 149 -10.94 -26.11 22.16
CA ARG A 149 -10.62 -27.51 22.25
C ARG A 149 -9.41 -27.56 23.16
N SER A 150 -9.63 -27.96 24.41
CA SER A 150 -8.58 -28.51 25.27
C SER A 150 -8.11 -29.83 24.65
N THR A 151 -7.39 -29.74 23.53
CA THR A 151 -6.60 -30.84 23.00
C THR A 151 -5.29 -30.82 23.77
N HIS A 152 -5.30 -31.59 24.85
CA HIS A 152 -4.18 -32.30 25.45
C HIS A 152 -2.89 -32.17 24.63
N GLY A 153 -1.85 -31.63 25.26
CA GLY A 153 -0.58 -31.27 24.63
C GLY A 153 -0.12 -32.27 23.58
N THR A 154 0.27 -31.74 22.43
CA THR A 154 1.05 -32.46 21.42
C THR A 154 2.31 -32.98 22.10
N LEU A 155 2.31 -34.25 22.46
CA LEU A 155 3.51 -34.98 22.88
C LEU A 155 4.51 -34.86 21.72
N THR A 156 5.61 -34.15 21.98
CA THR A 156 6.69 -34.04 21.00
C THR A 156 7.65 -35.21 21.22
N LEU A 157 8.40 -35.59 20.18
CA LEU A 157 9.45 -36.61 20.29
C LEU A 157 10.51 -36.27 21.36
N GLY A 158 10.60 -34.99 21.77
CA GLY A 158 11.45 -34.53 22.87
C GLY A 158 11.01 -35.02 24.25
N ASP A 159 9.74 -35.36 24.44
CA ASP A 159 9.21 -35.79 25.73
C ASP A 159 9.51 -37.27 26.07
N MET A 160 10.11 -38.02 25.14
CA MET A 160 10.43 -39.45 25.31
C MET A 160 11.92 -39.76 25.54
N ILE A 161 12.81 -38.78 25.62
CA ILE A 161 14.25 -39.04 25.76
C ILE A 161 14.68 -38.96 27.23
N VAL A 162 14.93 -40.12 27.85
CA VAL A 162 15.60 -40.20 29.16
C VAL A 162 17.11 -40.35 28.92
N ILE A 163 17.86 -39.27 29.05
CA ILE A 163 19.33 -39.30 29.04
C ILE A 163 19.80 -39.83 30.40
N LYS A 164 20.32 -41.06 30.44
CA LYS A 164 21.05 -41.57 31.61
C LYS A 164 22.49 -41.05 31.57
N GLU A 165 22.82 -40.16 32.50
CA GLU A 165 24.21 -39.77 32.76
C GLU A 165 24.96 -40.92 33.45
N GLU A 166 25.89 -41.56 32.75
CA GLU A 166 26.89 -42.41 33.39
C GLU A 166 27.99 -41.54 33.98
N LYS A 167 27.92 -41.29 35.30
CA LYS A 167 29.05 -40.74 36.05
C LYS A 167 30.12 -41.82 36.22
N LYS A 168 31.19 -41.77 35.44
CA LYS A 168 32.47 -42.38 35.83
C LYS A 168 33.37 -41.33 36.47
N LYS A 169 33.42 -41.42 37.81
CA LYS A 169 34.43 -40.84 38.69
C LYS A 169 35.82 -41.39 38.35
N LYS A 170 36.81 -40.50 38.38
CA LYS A 170 38.23 -40.64 38.75
C LYS A 170 38.98 -41.90 38.33
#